data_AF-A0A6N8BC06-F1
#
_entry.id   AF-A0A6N8BC06-F1
#
_cell.length_a   1.000
_cell.length_b   1.000
_cell.length_c   1.000
_cell.angle_alpha   90.00
_cell.angle_beta   90.00
_cell.angle_gamma   90.00
#
_symmetry.space_group_name_H-M   'P 1'
#
loop_
_entity.id
_entity.type
_entity.pdbx_description
1 polymer ?
#
loop_
_entity_poly.entity_id
_entity_poly.type
_entity_poly.pdbx_seq_one_letter_code
_entity_poly.pdbx_strand_id
1 'polypeptide(L)'
;MVILLWLIVSAYFFSQHFYTVRRIDLNEKVITDNGPIRVEEIVLTNVKRDYSFDDPPWYHDFAAKHPSRLTTSLMKVFYFYSTPYEVNKDFGRINVKGFLVSESPELDTEGLLDLLDIDVTDKNNSAFTSGEGLKSSSRGNVVFFESYGDNFPFDIDIFKVDAENEDDEKIWELTFNQTHWESHTYNDFFTPKPPREEFETERKLTKIYYTLRKGSKEEIEGFMLPNVRDEFPWGKLNHQYWASPWSSYRYLNYEGEYQEYRDVYTYNLNFRDPDDRSLVAQQKIYLIYKDGVWKIINVGSLEEVGLK
;
A
#
# COMPACT_ATOMS: atom_id res chain seq x y z
N MET A 1 -16.35 -38.39 21.70
CA MET A 1 -16.11 -37.34 22.71
C MET A 1 -14.99 -36.39 22.30
N VAL A 2 -13.78 -36.89 21.97
CA VAL A 2 -12.63 -36.06 21.57
C VAL A 2 -12.93 -35.13 20.39
N ILE A 3 -13.59 -35.62 19.34
CA ILE A 3 -13.95 -34.81 18.16
C ILE A 3 -14.91 -33.68 18.53
N LEU A 4 -15.90 -33.95 19.39
CA LEU A 4 -16.85 -32.93 19.82
C LEU A 4 -16.17 -31.84 20.65
N LEU A 5 -15.28 -32.24 21.56
CA LEU A 5 -14.48 -31.30 22.34
C LEU A 5 -13.59 -30.46 21.43
N TRP A 6 -12.93 -31.08 20.46
CA TRP A 6 -12.12 -30.38 19.47
C TRP A 6 -12.96 -29.37 18.67
N LEU A 7 -14.14 -29.75 18.18
CA LEU A 7 -15.05 -28.84 17.48
C LEU A 7 -15.46 -27.63 18.34
N ILE A 8 -15.76 -27.85 19.63
CA ILE A 8 -16.11 -26.77 20.55
C ILE A 8 -14.93 -25.80 20.73
N VAL A 9 -13.72 -26.33 20.92
CA VAL A 9 -12.51 -25.52 21.03
C VAL A 9 -12.24 -24.77 19.73
N SER A 10 -12.35 -25.41 18.57
CA SER A 10 -12.18 -24.75 17.28
C SER A 10 -13.21 -23.65 17.05
N ALA A 11 -14.48 -23.87 17.44
CA ALA A 11 -15.52 -22.84 17.34
C ALA A 11 -15.24 -21.64 18.25
N TYR A 12 -14.71 -21.88 19.46
CA TYR A 12 -14.27 -20.82 20.36
C TYR A 12 -13.17 -19.96 19.73
N PHE A 13 -12.07 -20.57 19.25
CA PHE A 13 -10.99 -19.84 18.58
C PHE A 13 -11.46 -19.14 17.31
N PHE A 14 -12.32 -19.79 16.51
CA PHE A 14 -12.91 -19.18 15.33
C PHE A 14 -13.62 -17.85 15.64
N SER A 15 -14.36 -17.79 16.76
CA SER A 15 -15.05 -16.57 17.18
C SER A 15 -14.12 -15.44 17.62
N GLN A 16 -12.87 -15.73 17.97
CA GLN A 16 -11.87 -14.74 18.38
C GLN A 16 -11.16 -14.06 17.19
N HIS A 17 -11.25 -14.66 16.00
CA HIS A 17 -10.54 -14.16 14.82
C HIS A 17 -11.30 -13.12 14.01
N PHE A 18 -12.44 -12.64 14.53
CA PHE A 18 -13.21 -11.58 13.88
C PHE A 18 -12.70 -10.21 14.30
N TYR A 19 -12.31 -9.41 13.33
CA TYR A 19 -11.93 -8.01 13.52
C TYR A 19 -12.64 -7.12 12.50
N THR A 20 -12.76 -5.84 12.83
CA THR A 20 -13.43 -4.83 12.03
C THR A 20 -12.41 -3.87 11.46
N VAL A 21 -12.53 -3.60 10.17
CA VAL A 21 -11.81 -2.55 9.47
C VAL A 21 -12.85 -1.56 8.96
N ARG A 22 -12.64 -0.28 9.28
CA ARG A 22 -13.39 0.83 8.71
C ARG A 22 -12.48 1.62 7.79
N ARG A 23 -13.01 2.05 6.65
CA ARG A 23 -12.26 2.79 5.63
C ARG A 23 -13.01 4.04 5.20
N ILE A 24 -12.25 5.08 4.84
CA ILE A 24 -12.74 6.24 4.10
C ILE A 24 -11.79 6.41 2.92
N ASP A 25 -12.32 6.29 1.70
CA ASP A 25 -11.58 6.62 0.49
C ASP A 25 -11.70 8.12 0.22
N LEU A 26 -10.58 8.84 0.25
CA LEU A 26 -10.53 10.29 0.07
C LEU A 26 -10.14 10.68 -1.34
N ASN A 27 -9.02 10.13 -1.83
CA ASN A 27 -8.41 10.49 -3.10
C ASN A 27 -8.22 12.02 -3.28
N GLU A 28 -8.00 12.73 -2.18
CA GLU A 28 -7.86 14.17 -2.15
C GLU A 28 -6.45 14.57 -2.60
N LYS A 29 -6.37 15.70 -3.30
CA LYS A 29 -5.11 16.24 -3.82
C LYS A 29 -4.90 17.65 -3.28
N VAL A 30 -3.78 17.82 -2.59
CA VAL A 30 -3.35 19.11 -2.05
C VAL A 30 -2.11 19.55 -2.84
N ILE A 31 -2.07 20.82 -3.25
CA ILE A 31 -0.90 21.38 -3.92
C ILE A 31 -0.10 22.15 -2.87
N THR A 32 1.16 21.78 -2.70
CA THR A 32 2.12 22.52 -1.87
C THR A 32 3.25 23.06 -2.73
N ASP A 33 4.10 23.89 -2.14
CA ASP A 33 5.29 24.42 -2.81
C ASP A 33 6.29 23.31 -3.18
N ASN A 34 6.29 22.20 -2.44
CA ASN A 34 7.16 21.04 -2.67
C ASN A 34 6.57 20.01 -3.66
N GLY A 35 5.34 20.24 -4.14
CA GLY A 35 4.65 19.38 -5.09
C GLY A 35 3.29 18.90 -4.62
N PRO A 36 2.59 18.07 -5.43
CA PRO A 36 1.29 17.55 -5.03
C PRO A 36 1.41 16.46 -3.96
N ILE A 37 0.60 16.59 -2.92
CA ILE A 37 0.33 15.57 -1.90
C ILE A 37 -1.02 14.94 -2.24
N ARG A 38 -1.11 13.61 -2.16
CA ARG A 38 -2.35 12.88 -2.33
C ARG A 38 -2.62 12.02 -1.11
N VAL A 39 -3.80 12.23 -0.51
CA VAL A 39 -4.30 11.45 0.61
C VAL A 39 -5.34 10.50 0.04
N GLU A 40 -5.06 9.21 0.13
CA GLU A 40 -5.82 8.20 -0.58
C GLU A 40 -6.91 7.60 0.30
N GLU A 41 -6.53 7.17 1.51
CA GLU A 41 -7.44 6.49 2.41
C GLU A 41 -7.12 6.76 3.88
N ILE A 42 -8.15 6.64 4.72
CA ILE A 42 -8.05 6.52 6.16
C ILE A 42 -8.56 5.14 6.55
N VAL A 43 -7.75 4.38 7.29
CA VAL A 43 -8.07 3.02 7.71
C VAL A 43 -8.03 2.92 9.23
N LEU A 44 -9.16 2.56 9.82
CA LEU A 44 -9.29 2.28 11.24
C LEU A 44 -9.48 0.77 11.45
N THR A 45 -8.59 0.14 12.22
CA THR A 45 -8.63 -1.29 12.49
C THR A 45 -8.66 -1.56 13.99
N ASN A 46 -9.53 -2.46 14.43
CA ASN A 46 -9.68 -2.76 15.87
C ASN A 46 -8.81 -3.93 16.34
N VAL A 47 -7.86 -4.36 15.50
CA VAL A 47 -6.94 -5.45 15.81
C VAL A 47 -5.54 -4.90 16.05
N LYS A 48 -4.96 -5.27 17.18
CA LYS A 48 -3.55 -5.04 17.49
C LYS A 48 -2.82 -6.37 17.38
N ARG A 49 -1.91 -6.47 16.41
CA ARG A 49 -1.10 -7.69 16.22
C ARG A 49 0.17 -7.61 17.02
N ASP A 50 0.48 -8.69 17.74
CA ASP A 50 1.76 -8.83 18.42
C ASP A 50 2.74 -9.52 17.47
N TYR A 51 3.61 -8.72 16.84
CA TYR A 51 4.74 -9.20 16.06
C TYR A 51 6.03 -8.94 16.83
N SER A 52 6.18 -9.56 18.01
CA SER A 52 7.47 -9.63 18.67
C SER A 52 8.46 -10.42 17.80
N PHE A 53 9.41 -9.73 17.17
CA PHE A 53 10.52 -10.34 16.46
C PHE A 53 11.60 -10.85 17.42
N ASP A 54 11.69 -10.25 18.61
CA ASP A 54 12.69 -10.56 19.63
C ASP A 54 12.35 -11.83 20.41
N ASP A 55 11.06 -12.15 20.55
CA ASP A 55 10.58 -13.38 21.18
C ASP A 55 9.53 -14.06 20.27
N PRO A 56 9.98 -14.72 19.18
CA PRO A 56 9.06 -15.37 18.27
C PRO A 56 8.35 -16.52 18.99
N PRO A 57 7.03 -16.71 18.75
CA PRO A 57 6.29 -17.78 19.40
C PRO A 57 6.93 -19.16 19.14
N TRP A 58 6.92 -20.04 20.15
CA TRP A 58 7.54 -21.38 20.12
C TRP A 58 7.20 -22.22 18.87
N TYR A 59 6.03 -21.99 18.28
CA TYR A 59 5.57 -22.73 17.11
C TYR A 59 6.33 -22.37 15.82
N HIS A 60 7.01 -21.21 15.77
CA HIS A 60 7.92 -20.87 14.67
C HIS A 60 9.06 -21.89 14.57
N ASP A 61 9.76 -22.12 15.68
CA ASP A 61 10.84 -23.11 15.77
C ASP A 61 10.34 -24.52 15.52
N PHE A 62 9.14 -24.85 16.02
CA PHE A 62 8.53 -26.14 15.75
C PHE A 62 8.27 -26.33 14.25
N ALA A 63 7.64 -25.36 13.59
CA ALA A 63 7.31 -25.45 12.16
C ALA A 63 8.55 -25.46 11.26
N ALA A 64 9.63 -24.76 11.66
CA ALA A 64 10.90 -24.70 10.92
C ALA A 64 11.64 -26.05 10.90
N LYS A 65 11.45 -26.90 11.92
CA LYS A 65 12.04 -28.25 11.98
C LYS A 65 11.36 -29.28 11.07
N HIS A 66 10.26 -28.90 10.40
CA HIS A 66 9.48 -29.78 9.54
C HIS A 66 9.72 -29.46 8.04
N PRO A 67 9.38 -30.39 7.12
CA PRO A 67 9.49 -30.13 5.69
C PRO A 67 8.73 -28.87 5.29
N SER A 68 9.31 -28.08 4.37
CA SER A 68 8.78 -26.78 3.93
C SER A 68 7.32 -26.84 3.47
N ARG A 69 6.89 -27.96 2.89
CA ARG A 69 5.49 -28.22 2.48
C ARG A 69 4.50 -28.20 3.64
N LEU A 70 4.94 -28.56 4.86
CA LEU A 70 4.11 -28.60 6.06
C LEU A 70 4.24 -27.32 6.88
N THR A 71 5.36 -26.61 6.80
CA THR A 71 5.62 -25.39 7.58
C THR A 71 4.46 -24.39 7.49
N THR A 72 3.99 -24.06 6.29
CA THR A 72 2.87 -23.10 6.12
C THR A 72 1.57 -23.60 6.77
N SER A 73 1.26 -24.87 6.65
CA SER A 73 0.05 -25.47 7.23
C SER A 73 0.12 -25.52 8.76
N LEU A 74 1.27 -25.93 9.31
CA LEU A 74 1.53 -25.94 10.74
C LEU A 74 1.44 -24.52 11.32
N MET A 75 2.10 -23.55 10.67
CA MET A 75 2.02 -22.14 11.06
C MET A 75 0.58 -21.64 11.09
N LYS A 76 -0.24 -21.94 10.07
CA LYS A 76 -1.67 -21.57 10.07
C LYS A 76 -2.44 -22.21 11.21
N VAL A 77 -2.23 -23.50 11.48
CA VAL A 77 -2.93 -24.21 12.56
C VAL A 77 -2.53 -23.62 13.92
N PHE A 78 -1.24 -23.43 14.18
CA PHE A 78 -0.79 -22.85 15.45
C PHE A 78 -1.26 -21.41 15.62
N TYR A 79 -1.17 -20.59 14.57
CA TYR A 79 -1.68 -19.22 14.54
C TYR A 79 -3.18 -19.14 14.87
N PHE A 80 -3.98 -20.15 14.46
CA PHE A 80 -5.40 -20.25 14.81
C PHE A 80 -5.64 -20.53 16.29
N TYR A 81 -4.79 -21.34 16.92
CA TYR A 81 -4.96 -21.72 18.32
C TYR A 81 -4.15 -20.85 19.30
N SER A 82 -3.41 -19.85 18.80
CA SER A 82 -2.56 -18.99 19.64
C SER A 82 -3.06 -17.56 19.79
N THR A 83 -4.12 -17.16 19.06
CA THR A 83 -4.71 -15.80 19.06
C THR A 83 -3.65 -14.69 19.19
N PRO A 84 -2.74 -14.53 18.22
CA PRO A 84 -1.57 -13.65 18.33
C PRO A 84 -1.90 -12.16 18.11
N TYR A 85 -3.12 -11.77 18.44
CA TYR A 85 -3.61 -10.41 18.33
C TYR A 85 -4.78 -10.17 19.27
N GLU A 86 -4.93 -8.91 19.66
CA GLU A 86 -6.00 -8.45 20.52
C GLU A 86 -7.02 -7.67 19.69
N VAL A 87 -8.31 -7.99 19.88
CA VAL A 87 -9.43 -7.27 19.27
C VAL A 87 -10.04 -6.38 20.33
N ASN A 88 -9.89 -5.07 20.18
CA ASN A 88 -10.50 -4.08 21.07
C ASN A 88 -11.84 -3.61 20.46
N LYS A 89 -12.88 -3.40 21.28
CA LYS A 89 -14.20 -2.98 20.77
C LYS A 89 -14.37 -1.48 20.76
N ASP A 90 -13.65 -0.79 21.62
CA ASP A 90 -13.83 0.63 21.91
C ASP A 90 -12.77 1.47 21.19
N PHE A 91 -11.59 0.90 20.97
CA PHE A 91 -10.45 1.57 20.36
C PHE A 91 -9.82 0.74 19.24
N GLY A 92 -9.01 1.39 18.41
CA GLY A 92 -8.06 0.69 17.56
C GLY A 92 -7.00 1.60 16.97
N ARG A 93 -6.37 1.11 15.92
CA ARG A 93 -5.32 1.83 15.20
C ARG A 93 -5.91 2.54 14.00
N ILE A 94 -5.74 3.86 13.94
CA ILE A 94 -6.00 4.64 12.74
C ILE A 94 -4.72 4.76 11.92
N ASN A 95 -4.85 4.72 10.60
CA ASN A 95 -3.77 4.95 9.66
C ASN A 95 -4.28 5.87 8.54
N VAL A 96 -3.56 6.94 8.26
CA VAL A 96 -3.78 7.83 7.10
C VAL A 96 -2.72 7.50 6.06
N LYS A 97 -3.13 7.21 4.83
CA LYS A 97 -2.22 6.76 3.77
C LYS A 97 -2.29 7.62 2.54
N GLY A 98 -1.15 7.79 1.91
CA GLY A 98 -1.07 8.49 0.66
C GLY A 98 0.32 8.49 0.05
N PHE A 99 0.54 9.44 -0.84
CA PHE A 99 1.84 9.69 -1.41
C PHE A 99 2.03 11.17 -1.75
N LEU A 100 3.27 11.61 -1.70
CA LEU A 100 3.68 12.96 -2.06
C LEU A 100 4.74 12.92 -3.15
N VAL A 101 4.86 14.02 -3.88
CA VAL A 101 5.98 14.26 -4.79
C VAL A 101 7.02 15.05 -4.03
N SER A 102 8.27 14.60 -4.06
CA SER A 102 9.41 15.32 -3.51
C SER A 102 10.28 15.84 -4.65
N GLU A 103 10.65 17.11 -4.63
CA GLU A 103 11.61 17.66 -5.58
C GLU A 103 13.03 17.11 -5.36
N SER A 104 13.30 16.58 -4.17
CA SER A 104 14.58 16.03 -3.75
C SER A 104 14.48 14.51 -3.57
N PRO A 105 14.68 13.70 -4.63
CA PRO A 105 14.56 12.24 -4.58
C PRO A 105 15.61 11.56 -3.69
N GLU A 106 16.58 12.31 -3.18
CA GLU A 106 17.65 11.86 -2.29
C GLU A 106 17.40 12.18 -0.81
N LEU A 107 16.28 12.83 -0.45
CA LEU A 107 15.95 13.04 0.96
C LEU A 107 15.85 11.69 1.66
N ASP A 108 16.55 11.59 2.78
CA ASP A 108 16.39 10.46 3.68
C ASP A 108 15.02 10.54 4.37
N THR A 109 14.69 9.48 5.10
CA THR A 109 13.41 9.36 5.80
C THR A 109 13.15 10.54 6.74
N GLU A 110 14.19 11.04 7.42
CA GLU A 110 14.07 12.16 8.37
C GLU A 110 13.71 13.45 7.64
N GLY A 111 14.44 13.82 6.58
CA GLY A 111 14.14 15.02 5.81
C GLY A 111 12.82 14.98 5.03
N LEU A 112 12.14 13.83 4.95
CA LEU A 112 10.79 13.72 4.40
C LEU A 112 9.69 13.83 5.47
N LEU A 113 9.97 13.43 6.71
CA LEU A 113 9.06 13.64 7.85
C LEU A 113 8.98 15.12 8.19
N ASP A 114 10.10 15.84 8.10
CA ASP A 114 10.13 17.30 8.31
C ASP A 114 9.25 18.06 7.31
N LEU A 115 9.03 17.53 6.10
CA LEU A 115 8.25 18.21 5.06
C LEU A 115 6.73 18.17 5.30
N LEU A 116 6.25 17.19 6.06
CA LEU A 116 4.83 16.92 6.19
C LEU A 116 4.54 16.09 7.44
N ASP A 117 4.07 16.76 8.49
CA ASP A 117 3.45 16.09 9.63
C ASP A 117 1.96 15.88 9.33
N ILE A 118 1.46 14.66 9.48
CA ILE A 118 0.05 14.35 9.26
C ILE A 118 -0.57 13.87 10.56
N ASP A 119 -1.52 14.66 11.03
CA ASP A 119 -2.19 14.41 12.29
C ASP A 119 -3.65 14.00 12.12
N VAL A 120 -4.12 13.19 13.06
CA VAL A 120 -5.54 12.88 13.23
C VAL A 120 -5.97 13.41 14.58
N THR A 121 -6.88 14.38 14.57
CA THR A 121 -7.33 15.08 15.78
C THR A 121 -8.84 14.92 16.02
N ASP A 122 -9.28 15.01 17.28
CA ASP A 122 -10.73 15.14 17.59
C ASP A 122 -11.25 16.57 17.30
N LYS A 123 -12.55 16.77 17.52
CA LYS A 123 -13.19 18.10 17.44
C LYS A 123 -12.60 19.18 18.37
N ASN A 124 -11.82 18.79 19.38
CA ASN A 124 -11.16 19.67 20.34
C ASN A 124 -9.65 19.81 20.04
N ASN A 125 -9.18 19.32 18.88
CA ASN A 125 -7.78 19.28 18.46
C ASN A 125 -6.89 18.42 19.38
N SER A 126 -7.43 17.37 20.01
CA SER A 126 -6.62 16.36 20.70
C SER A 126 -6.10 15.36 19.66
N ALA A 127 -4.77 15.28 19.52
CA ALA A 127 -4.14 14.36 18.58
C ALA A 127 -4.23 12.90 19.04
N PHE A 128 -4.44 11.99 18.07
CA PHE A 128 -4.41 10.54 18.26
C PHE A 128 -3.27 9.87 17.52
N THR A 129 -2.66 10.56 16.57
CA THR A 129 -1.44 10.18 15.86
C THR A 129 -0.27 10.16 16.85
N SER A 130 0.54 9.11 16.75
CA SER A 130 1.65 8.88 17.70
C SER A 130 2.91 8.36 17.01
N GLY A 131 2.86 8.20 15.69
CA GLY A 131 3.98 7.72 14.91
C GLY A 131 3.70 7.82 13.42
N GLU A 132 4.78 7.86 12.66
CA GLU A 132 4.75 8.01 11.21
C GLU A 132 5.61 6.92 10.58
N GLY A 133 5.25 6.54 9.36
CA GLY A 133 5.90 5.52 8.57
C GLY A 133 6.04 6.02 7.15
N LEU A 134 7.27 6.13 6.66
CA LEU A 134 7.53 6.48 5.28
C LEU A 134 8.11 5.28 4.52
N LYS A 135 7.70 5.19 3.26
CA LYS A 135 8.28 4.26 2.30
C LYS A 135 8.57 4.99 1.00
N SER A 136 9.83 5.36 0.82
CA SER A 136 10.33 5.84 -0.46
C SER A 136 10.87 4.69 -1.30
N SER A 137 10.66 4.75 -2.61
CA SER A 137 11.46 3.97 -3.56
C SER A 137 12.75 4.74 -3.81
N SER A 138 13.91 4.14 -3.56
CA SER A 138 15.22 4.83 -3.50
C SER A 138 15.73 5.42 -4.84
N ARG A 139 14.86 5.57 -5.85
CA ARG A 139 15.17 6.13 -7.19
C ARG A 139 14.02 6.96 -7.77
N GLY A 140 12.89 7.02 -7.09
CA GLY A 140 11.71 7.75 -7.54
C GLY A 140 11.57 9.06 -6.79
N ASN A 141 10.87 10.03 -7.37
CA ASN A 141 10.51 11.27 -6.70
C ASN A 141 9.08 11.23 -6.10
N VAL A 142 8.44 10.06 -6.07
CA VAL A 142 7.19 9.82 -5.34
C VAL A 142 7.47 9.00 -4.08
N VAL A 143 7.02 9.54 -2.95
CA VAL A 143 7.20 8.95 -1.61
C VAL A 143 5.83 8.54 -1.09
N PHE A 144 5.70 7.28 -0.66
CA PHE A 144 4.49 6.82 0.03
C PHE A 144 4.63 7.10 1.52
N PHE A 145 3.56 7.61 2.13
CA PHE A 145 3.53 7.94 3.56
C PHE A 145 2.33 7.29 4.23
N GLU A 146 2.53 6.86 5.47
CA GLU A 146 1.51 6.39 6.41
C GLU A 146 1.71 7.12 7.74
N SER A 147 0.71 7.86 8.22
CA SER A 147 0.67 8.33 9.60
C SER A 147 -0.25 7.42 10.40
N TYR A 148 0.13 7.05 11.62
CA TYR A 148 -0.66 6.12 12.43
C TYR A 148 -0.75 6.50 13.90
N GLY A 149 -1.85 6.07 14.51
CA GLY A 149 -2.17 6.33 15.91
C GLY A 149 -2.86 5.15 16.54
N ASP A 150 -2.44 4.77 17.74
CA ASP A 150 -3.12 3.75 18.55
C ASP A 150 -4.15 4.41 19.49
N ASN A 151 -5.09 3.61 19.98
CA ASN A 151 -6.16 4.05 20.89
C ASN A 151 -7.14 5.07 20.30
N PHE A 152 -7.33 5.07 18.97
CA PHE A 152 -8.35 5.88 18.32
C PHE A 152 -9.77 5.34 18.61
N PRO A 153 -10.71 6.16 19.12
CA PRO A 153 -12.05 5.69 19.48
C PRO A 153 -12.87 5.23 18.27
N PHE A 154 -13.45 4.03 18.36
CA PHE A 154 -14.32 3.48 17.31
C PHE A 154 -15.67 4.17 17.20
N ASP A 155 -16.09 4.90 18.22
CA ASP A 155 -17.35 5.66 18.27
C ASP A 155 -17.12 7.17 18.21
N ILE A 156 -15.97 7.62 17.67
CA ILE A 156 -15.70 9.05 17.51
C ILE A 156 -16.73 9.72 16.59
N ASP A 157 -17.40 10.77 17.07
CA ASP A 157 -18.45 11.48 16.31
C ASP A 157 -17.88 12.28 15.12
N ILE A 158 -16.86 13.07 15.42
CA ILE A 158 -16.20 14.01 14.52
C ILE A 158 -14.70 13.94 14.79
N PHE A 159 -13.93 13.85 13.71
CA PHE A 159 -12.47 13.92 13.76
C PHE A 159 -11.98 14.68 12.53
N LYS A 160 -10.72 15.09 12.58
CA LYS A 160 -10.06 15.80 11.50
C LYS A 160 -8.81 15.04 11.10
N VAL A 161 -8.44 15.22 9.85
CA VAL A 161 -7.08 14.92 9.37
C VAL A 161 -6.52 16.22 8.84
N ASP A 162 -5.39 16.62 9.36
CA ASP A 162 -4.69 17.80 8.93
C ASP A 162 -3.22 17.51 8.69
N ALA A 163 -2.60 18.37 7.88
CA ALA A 163 -1.17 18.32 7.70
C ALA A 163 -0.55 19.69 7.87
N GLU A 164 0.62 19.68 8.48
CA GLU A 164 1.41 20.85 8.81
C GLU A 164 2.80 20.73 8.16
N ASN A 165 3.44 21.85 7.89
CA ASN A 165 4.83 21.88 7.42
C ASN A 165 5.81 21.95 8.60
N GLU A 166 7.11 22.01 8.31
CA GLU A 166 8.19 22.18 9.30
C GLU A 166 8.05 23.41 10.22
N ASP A 167 7.28 24.43 9.80
CA ASP A 167 7.05 25.67 10.54
C ASP A 167 5.74 25.64 11.36
N ASP A 168 5.11 24.47 11.54
CA ASP A 168 3.77 24.27 12.14
C ASP A 168 2.66 25.06 11.40
N GLU A 169 2.87 25.43 10.14
CA GLU A 169 1.86 26.05 9.31
C GLU A 169 0.95 24.99 8.69
N LYS A 170 -0.34 25.08 9.00
CA LYS A 170 -1.38 24.22 8.45
C LYS A 170 -1.46 24.34 6.93
N ILE A 171 -1.08 23.26 6.25
CA ILE A 171 -1.14 23.12 4.79
C ILE A 171 -2.57 22.81 4.36
N TRP A 172 -3.22 21.85 5.03
CA TRP A 172 -4.60 21.45 4.73
C TRP A 172 -5.28 20.80 5.93
N GLU A 173 -6.62 20.81 5.94
CA GLU A 173 -7.46 20.15 6.95
C GLU A 173 -8.71 19.59 6.29
N LEU A 174 -9.06 18.34 6.60
CA LEU A 174 -10.32 17.71 6.26
C LEU A 174 -11.04 17.31 7.54
N THR A 175 -12.35 17.61 7.61
CA THR A 175 -13.20 17.22 8.74
C THR A 175 -14.12 16.08 8.33
N PHE A 176 -14.17 15.05 9.16
CA PHE A 176 -14.98 13.87 8.97
C PHE A 176 -16.00 13.69 10.09
N ASN A 177 -17.06 12.96 9.78
CA ASN A 177 -18.03 12.49 10.76
C ASN A 177 -18.22 10.97 10.62
N GLN A 178 -18.87 10.34 11.61
CA GLN A 178 -19.11 8.88 11.65
C GLN A 178 -19.73 8.27 10.38
N THR A 179 -20.48 9.03 9.59
CA THR A 179 -21.23 8.47 8.44
C THR A 179 -20.37 8.16 7.23
N HIS A 180 -19.10 8.56 7.24
CA HIS A 180 -18.18 8.36 6.11
C HIS A 180 -17.54 6.97 6.10
N TRP A 181 -17.64 6.21 7.19
CA TRP A 181 -16.95 4.93 7.32
C TRP A 181 -17.63 3.80 6.52
N GLU A 182 -16.87 3.18 5.63
CA GLU A 182 -17.19 1.86 5.09
C GLU A 182 -16.67 0.77 6.04
N SER A 183 -17.56 0.09 6.74
CA SER A 183 -17.21 -0.92 7.74
C SER A 183 -17.33 -2.34 7.22
N HIS A 184 -16.26 -3.13 7.42
CA HIS A 184 -16.21 -4.53 7.04
C HIS A 184 -15.61 -5.38 8.15
N THR A 185 -16.23 -6.53 8.44
CA THR A 185 -15.71 -7.51 9.40
C THR A 185 -15.02 -8.65 8.67
N TYR A 186 -13.80 -8.96 9.09
CA TYR A 186 -12.95 -9.97 8.49
C TYR A 186 -12.64 -11.09 9.48
N ASN A 187 -12.34 -12.27 8.93
CA ASN A 187 -11.76 -13.38 9.66
C ASN A 187 -10.47 -13.82 8.96
N ASP A 188 -9.36 -13.88 9.71
CA ASP A 188 -8.02 -14.14 9.15
C ASP A 188 -7.85 -15.47 8.40
N PHE A 189 -8.79 -16.41 8.56
CA PHE A 189 -8.68 -17.77 8.02
C PHE A 189 -9.65 -18.05 6.88
N PHE A 190 -10.82 -17.44 6.90
CA PHE A 190 -11.92 -17.80 6.00
C PHE A 190 -12.39 -16.65 5.11
N THR A 191 -12.13 -15.41 5.50
CA THR A 191 -12.39 -14.25 4.67
C THR A 191 -11.10 -13.89 3.93
N PRO A 192 -11.15 -13.55 2.63
CA PRO A 192 -10.01 -12.90 1.98
C PRO A 192 -9.59 -11.73 2.86
N LYS A 193 -8.34 -11.76 3.34
CA LYS A 193 -7.82 -10.67 4.17
C LYS A 193 -8.03 -9.36 3.41
N PRO A 194 -8.38 -8.26 4.09
CA PRO A 194 -8.24 -6.96 3.46
C PRO A 194 -6.81 -6.89 2.91
N PRO A 195 -6.58 -6.25 1.76
CA PRO A 195 -5.22 -5.93 1.32
C PRO A 195 -4.45 -5.48 2.55
N ARG A 196 -3.37 -6.19 2.88
CA ARG A 196 -2.60 -5.93 4.11
C ARG A 196 -2.25 -4.45 4.17
N GLU A 197 -1.87 -3.99 5.36
CA GLU A 197 -1.33 -2.67 5.71
C GLU A 197 -0.22 -2.11 4.78
N GLU A 198 0.18 -2.83 3.72
CA GLU A 198 0.92 -2.29 2.59
C GLU A 198 0.14 -1.12 1.95
N PHE A 199 0.87 -0.11 1.45
CA PHE A 199 0.31 0.95 0.62
C PHE A 199 -0.50 0.33 -0.53
N GLU A 200 -1.83 0.46 -0.51
CA GLU A 200 -2.71 -0.11 -1.52
C GLU A 200 -2.28 0.27 -2.95
N THR A 201 -1.68 1.45 -3.07
CA THR A 201 -1.20 2.09 -4.28
C THR A 201 -0.01 1.38 -4.89
N GLU A 202 0.97 0.96 -4.09
CA GLU A 202 2.08 0.12 -4.55
C GLU A 202 1.57 -1.25 -5.01
N ARG A 203 0.56 -1.81 -4.31
CA ARG A 203 -0.08 -3.06 -4.71
C ARG A 203 -0.82 -2.92 -6.03
N LYS A 204 -1.56 -1.82 -6.24
CA LYS A 204 -2.24 -1.47 -7.49
C LYS A 204 -1.23 -1.35 -8.65
N LEU A 205 -0.11 -0.66 -8.44
CA LEU A 205 0.99 -0.55 -9.42
C LEU A 205 1.64 -1.90 -9.73
N THR A 206 1.86 -2.72 -8.71
CA THR A 206 2.38 -4.07 -8.87
C THR A 206 1.42 -4.95 -9.69
N LYS A 207 0.10 -4.81 -9.49
CA LYS A 207 -0.91 -5.49 -10.30
C LYS A 207 -0.84 -5.05 -11.77
N ILE A 208 -0.68 -3.75 -12.04
CA ILE A 208 -0.48 -3.24 -13.41
C ILE A 208 0.74 -3.90 -14.05
N TYR A 209 1.88 -3.93 -13.37
CA TYR A 209 3.09 -4.58 -13.88
C TYR A 209 2.89 -6.07 -14.20
N TYR A 210 2.29 -6.84 -13.30
CA TYR A 210 2.04 -8.26 -13.58
C TYR A 210 1.07 -8.47 -14.73
N THR A 211 0.08 -7.59 -14.88
CA THR A 211 -0.87 -7.61 -16.00
C THR A 211 -0.18 -7.26 -17.31
N LEU A 212 0.70 -6.25 -17.34
CA LEU A 212 1.51 -5.94 -18.52
C LEU A 212 2.43 -7.10 -18.92
N ARG A 213 2.97 -7.83 -17.94
CA ARG A 213 3.91 -8.93 -18.17
C ARG A 213 3.23 -10.21 -18.68
N LYS A 214 2.05 -10.55 -18.15
CA LYS A 214 1.43 -11.88 -18.34
C LYS A 214 -0.06 -11.85 -18.70
N GLY A 215 -0.70 -10.68 -18.60
CA GLY A 215 -2.12 -10.54 -18.84
C GLY A 215 -2.47 -10.52 -20.32
N SER A 216 -3.75 -10.74 -20.61
CA SER A 216 -4.29 -10.55 -21.94
C SER A 216 -4.39 -9.07 -22.30
N LYS A 217 -4.60 -8.77 -23.59
CA LYS A 217 -4.82 -7.41 -24.06
C LYS A 217 -6.01 -6.76 -23.33
N GLU A 218 -7.10 -7.51 -23.16
CA GLU A 218 -8.34 -7.08 -22.49
C GLU A 218 -8.10 -6.77 -21.00
N GLU A 219 -7.29 -7.57 -20.32
CA GLU A 219 -6.93 -7.31 -18.91
C GLU A 219 -6.12 -6.02 -18.78
N ILE A 220 -5.18 -5.78 -19.70
CA ILE A 220 -4.37 -4.55 -19.75
C ILE A 220 -5.28 -3.33 -20.04
N GLU A 221 -6.22 -3.45 -20.98
CA GLU A 221 -7.18 -2.39 -21.31
C GLU A 221 -8.08 -1.99 -20.12
N GLY A 222 -8.32 -2.89 -19.17
CA GLY A 222 -9.00 -2.59 -17.90
C GLY A 222 -8.28 -1.53 -17.05
N PHE A 223 -6.96 -1.42 -17.23
CA PHE A 223 -6.13 -0.40 -16.58
C PHE A 223 -5.93 0.86 -17.43
N MET A 224 -6.44 0.92 -18.66
CA MET A 224 -6.26 2.09 -19.54
C MET A 224 -7.41 3.08 -19.42
N LEU A 225 -7.15 4.35 -19.74
CA LEU A 225 -8.23 5.27 -20.06
C LEU A 225 -8.96 4.81 -21.34
N PRO A 226 -10.29 4.92 -21.43
CA PRO A 226 -11.02 4.48 -22.61
C PRO A 226 -10.54 5.12 -23.92
N ASN A 227 -10.17 6.40 -23.89
CA ASN A 227 -9.77 7.17 -25.07
C ASN A 227 -8.35 6.87 -25.58
N VAL A 228 -7.51 6.14 -24.81
CA VAL A 228 -6.15 5.80 -25.27
C VAL A 228 -6.05 4.39 -25.88
N ARG A 229 -7.08 3.55 -25.74
CA ARG A 229 -7.01 2.11 -26.06
C ARG A 229 -6.70 1.84 -27.53
N ASP A 230 -7.30 2.62 -28.42
CA ASP A 230 -7.20 2.41 -29.87
C ASP A 230 -5.84 2.84 -30.42
N GLU A 231 -5.24 3.88 -29.83
CA GLU A 231 -3.94 4.44 -30.24
C GLU A 231 -2.78 3.91 -29.39
N PHE A 232 -3.05 3.03 -28.43
CA PHE A 232 -2.03 2.54 -27.51
C PHE A 232 -0.92 1.79 -28.28
N PRO A 233 0.37 2.10 -28.06
CA PRO A 233 1.46 1.56 -28.85
C PRO A 233 1.84 0.14 -28.40
N TRP A 234 0.95 -0.82 -28.58
CA TRP A 234 1.08 -2.23 -28.19
C TRP A 234 2.41 -2.87 -28.61
N GLY A 235 2.93 -2.49 -29.78
CA GLY A 235 4.21 -2.99 -30.29
C GLY A 235 5.39 -2.73 -29.36
N LYS A 236 5.35 -1.68 -28.53
CA LYS A 236 6.43 -1.35 -27.58
C LYS A 236 6.51 -2.31 -26.40
N LEU A 237 5.45 -3.08 -26.13
CA LEU A 237 5.46 -4.12 -25.09
C LEU A 237 6.03 -5.45 -25.62
N ASN A 238 6.21 -5.59 -26.95
CA ASN A 238 6.69 -6.82 -27.56
C ASN A 238 8.23 -6.89 -27.53
N HIS A 239 8.78 -7.36 -26.41
CA HIS A 239 10.21 -7.61 -26.27
C HIS A 239 10.50 -8.78 -25.32
N GLN A 240 11.70 -9.37 -25.46
CA GLN A 240 12.10 -10.59 -24.74
C GLN A 240 12.29 -10.39 -23.23
N TYR A 241 12.54 -9.17 -22.75
CA TYR A 241 12.89 -8.91 -21.35
C TYR A 241 11.79 -9.25 -20.32
N TRP A 242 10.53 -9.40 -20.73
CA TRP A 242 9.44 -9.86 -19.85
C TRP A 242 9.62 -11.29 -19.35
N ALA A 243 10.39 -12.11 -20.08
CA ALA A 243 10.69 -13.48 -19.70
C ALA A 243 11.66 -13.58 -18.52
N SER A 244 12.46 -12.54 -18.23
CA SER A 244 13.46 -12.57 -17.16
C SER A 244 12.80 -12.71 -15.78
N PRO A 245 13.22 -13.66 -14.92
CA PRO A 245 12.70 -13.76 -13.56
C PRO A 245 13.15 -12.60 -12.67
N TRP A 246 14.26 -11.92 -13.03
CA TRP A 246 14.84 -10.78 -12.30
C TRP A 246 14.39 -9.43 -12.83
N SER A 247 13.31 -9.42 -13.62
CA SER A 247 12.73 -8.22 -14.19
C SER A 247 12.30 -7.24 -13.10
N SER A 248 12.74 -5.99 -13.25
CA SER A 248 12.16 -4.76 -12.68
C SER A 248 12.50 -4.46 -11.23
N TYR A 249 13.64 -3.75 -11.06
CA TYR A 249 13.63 -2.68 -10.06
C TYR A 249 12.61 -1.64 -10.55
N ARG A 250 11.66 -1.25 -9.69
CA ARG A 250 10.48 -0.46 -10.05
C ARG A 250 10.45 0.76 -9.16
N TYR A 251 10.20 1.92 -9.75
CA TYR A 251 10.04 3.18 -9.03
C TYR A 251 9.07 4.07 -9.78
N LEU A 252 8.40 4.93 -9.03
CA LEU A 252 7.40 5.85 -9.54
C LEU A 252 8.01 7.24 -9.57
N ASN A 253 7.85 7.93 -10.70
CA ASN A 253 8.16 9.35 -10.83
C ASN A 253 6.92 10.15 -11.14
N TYR A 254 6.90 11.41 -10.75
CA TYR A 254 5.99 12.43 -11.20
C TYR A 254 6.67 13.28 -12.27
N GLU A 255 6.02 13.39 -13.43
CA GLU A 255 6.51 14.13 -14.61
C GLU A 255 5.76 15.47 -14.79
N GLY A 256 4.66 15.69 -14.05
CA GLY A 256 3.81 16.88 -14.21
C GLY A 256 2.90 16.79 -15.43
N GLU A 257 3.43 17.03 -16.62
CA GLU A 257 2.67 17.03 -17.89
C GLU A 257 3.29 16.06 -18.91
N TYR A 258 2.44 15.37 -19.67
CA TYR A 258 2.88 14.54 -20.80
C TYR A 258 1.77 14.48 -21.85
N GLN A 259 2.10 14.89 -23.09
CA GLN A 259 1.13 15.10 -24.16
C GLN A 259 0.01 16.05 -23.71
N GLU A 260 -1.26 15.67 -23.85
CA GLU A 260 -2.42 16.44 -23.39
C GLU A 260 -2.80 16.19 -21.92
N TYR A 261 -2.10 15.27 -21.23
CA TYR A 261 -2.41 14.90 -19.84
C TYR A 261 -1.61 15.72 -18.84
N ARG A 262 -2.28 16.05 -17.73
CA ARG A 262 -1.69 16.64 -16.53
C ARG A 262 -1.66 15.61 -15.40
N ASP A 263 -0.87 15.90 -14.37
CA ASP A 263 -0.63 15.04 -13.23
C ASP A 263 -0.14 13.64 -13.64
N VAL A 264 0.82 13.63 -14.56
CA VAL A 264 1.35 12.39 -15.13
C VAL A 264 2.45 11.83 -14.27
N TYR A 265 2.41 10.52 -14.08
CA TYR A 265 3.41 9.74 -13.38
C TYR A 265 4.04 8.74 -14.36
N THR A 266 5.31 8.39 -14.15
CA THR A 266 5.95 7.28 -14.86
C THR A 266 6.30 6.16 -13.91
N TYR A 267 5.83 4.96 -14.23
CA TYR A 267 6.27 3.75 -13.59
C TYR A 267 7.44 3.18 -14.39
N ASN A 268 8.64 3.36 -13.84
CA ASN A 268 9.89 3.04 -14.50
C ASN A 268 10.25 1.58 -14.23
N LEU A 269 10.42 0.81 -15.31
CA LEU A 269 10.71 -0.62 -15.28
C LEU A 269 12.16 -0.85 -15.72
N ASN A 270 12.98 -1.38 -14.80
CA ASN A 270 14.38 -1.70 -15.08
C ASN A 270 14.58 -3.21 -15.32
N PHE A 271 14.89 -3.61 -16.54
CA PHE A 271 15.22 -4.99 -16.87
C PHE A 271 16.69 -5.27 -16.59
N ARG A 272 16.96 -6.39 -15.91
CA ARG A 272 18.31 -6.78 -15.51
C ARG A 272 18.71 -8.11 -16.13
N ASP A 273 20.02 -8.24 -16.37
CA ASP A 273 20.63 -9.49 -16.77
C ASP A 273 20.46 -10.56 -15.67
N PRO A 274 20.09 -11.80 -15.99
CA PRO A 274 19.87 -12.84 -15.00
C PRO A 274 21.14 -13.33 -14.30
N ASP A 275 22.30 -13.19 -14.94
CA ASP A 275 23.56 -13.76 -14.48
C ASP A 275 24.28 -12.81 -13.51
N ASP A 276 24.41 -11.53 -13.88
CA ASP A 276 25.16 -10.54 -13.09
C ASP A 276 24.30 -9.42 -12.48
N ARG A 277 23.00 -9.39 -12.79
CA ARG A 277 22.02 -8.39 -12.33
C ARG A 277 22.32 -6.96 -12.79
N SER A 278 23.19 -6.77 -13.78
CA SER A 278 23.42 -5.49 -14.44
C SER A 278 22.13 -5.00 -15.12
N LEU A 279 22.00 -3.68 -15.26
CA LEU A 279 20.87 -3.08 -15.96
C LEU A 279 21.08 -3.22 -17.47
N VAL A 280 20.14 -3.85 -18.17
CA VAL A 280 20.24 -4.10 -19.62
C VAL A 280 19.24 -3.30 -20.44
N ALA A 281 18.09 -2.97 -19.86
CA ALA A 281 17.11 -2.12 -20.53
C ALA A 281 16.19 -1.40 -19.53
N GLN A 282 15.57 -0.32 -19.98
CA GLN A 282 14.60 0.45 -19.23
C GLN A 282 13.36 0.73 -20.08
N GLN A 283 12.20 0.80 -19.43
CA GLN A 283 10.96 1.22 -20.08
C GLN A 283 10.10 2.03 -19.12
N LYS A 284 9.49 3.10 -19.62
CA LYS A 284 8.53 3.91 -18.87
C LYS A 284 7.09 3.51 -19.20
N ILE A 285 6.26 3.30 -18.20
CA ILE A 285 4.81 3.24 -18.35
C ILE A 285 4.23 4.57 -17.85
N TYR A 286 3.51 5.28 -18.69
CA TYR A 286 2.91 6.57 -18.33
C TYR A 286 1.52 6.33 -17.74
N LEU A 287 1.30 6.90 -16.56
CA LEU A 287 0.12 6.70 -15.74
C LEU A 287 -0.48 8.04 -15.31
N ILE A 288 -1.78 8.06 -15.06
CA ILE A 288 -2.43 9.09 -14.25
C ILE A 288 -3.15 8.44 -13.08
N TYR A 289 -3.26 9.16 -11.96
CA TYR A 289 -4.11 8.74 -10.84
C TYR A 289 -5.45 9.45 -10.94
N LYS A 290 -6.51 8.70 -11.25
CA LYS A 290 -7.85 9.24 -11.48
C LYS A 290 -8.88 8.43 -10.70
N ASP A 291 -9.72 9.11 -9.93
CA ASP A 291 -10.83 8.52 -9.16
C ASP A 291 -10.37 7.34 -8.29
N GLY A 292 -9.21 7.47 -7.63
CA GLY A 292 -8.64 6.45 -6.76
C GLY A 292 -7.96 5.26 -7.47
N VAL A 293 -7.77 5.36 -8.78
CA VAL A 293 -7.26 4.27 -9.62
C VAL A 293 -6.17 4.78 -10.57
N TRP A 294 -5.07 4.04 -10.62
CA TRP A 294 -4.03 4.23 -11.63
C TRP A 294 -4.53 3.82 -13.01
N LYS A 295 -4.40 4.73 -13.97
CA LYS A 295 -4.75 4.50 -15.37
C LYS A 295 -3.56 4.69 -16.28
N ILE A 296 -3.30 3.70 -17.13
CA ILE A 296 -2.29 3.76 -18.18
C ILE A 296 -2.78 4.70 -19.27
N ILE A 297 -1.89 5.61 -19.66
CA ILE A 297 -2.12 6.55 -20.77
C ILE A 297 -1.18 6.29 -21.95
N ASN A 298 0.04 5.79 -21.71
CA ASN A 298 1.01 5.51 -22.76
C ASN A 298 2.11 4.55 -22.28
N VAL A 299 2.92 4.05 -23.20
CA VAL A 299 4.15 3.31 -22.93
C VAL A 299 5.31 3.88 -23.76
N GLY A 300 6.42 4.14 -23.08
CA GLY A 300 7.68 4.57 -23.66
C GLY A 300 8.33 3.45 -24.48
N SER A 301 9.24 3.85 -25.37
CA SER A 301 10.08 2.88 -26.07
C SER A 301 10.96 2.13 -25.06
N LEU A 302 11.34 0.91 -25.41
CA LEU A 302 12.37 0.20 -24.65
C LEU A 302 13.73 0.83 -24.97
N GLU A 303 14.46 1.21 -23.94
CA GLU A 303 15.79 1.80 -24.04
C GLU A 303 16.81 0.77 -23.57
N GLU A 304 17.58 0.20 -24.48
CA GLU A 304 18.67 -0.72 -24.13
C GLU A 304 19.82 0.09 -23.52
N VAL A 305 20.23 -0.29 -22.32
CA VAL A 305 21.39 0.28 -21.65
C VAL A 305 22.57 -0.53 -22.14
N GLY A 306 23.29 -0.01 -23.14
CA GLY A 306 24.44 -0.69 -23.71
C GLY A 306 25.40 -1.16 -22.62
N LEU A 307 25.75 -2.44 -22.64
CA LEU A 307 26.83 -2.99 -21.84
C LEU A 307 28.10 -2.23 -22.24
N LYS A 308 28.62 -1.38 -21.35
CA LYS A 308 29.93 -0.75 -21.53
C LYS A 308 31.05 -1.73 -21.27
#